data_AF-A0A7C5DZK7-F1
#
_entry.id   AF-A0A7C5DZK7-F1
#
_cell.length_a   1.000
_cell.length_b   1.000
_cell.length_c   1.000
_cell.angle_alpha   90.00
_cell.angle_beta   90.00
_cell.angle_gamma   90.00
#
_symmetry.space_group_name_H-M   'P 1'
#
loop_
_entity.id
_entity.type
_entity.pdbx_description
1 polymer ?
#
loop_
_entity_poly.entity_id
_entity_poly.type
_entity_poly.pdbx_seq_one_letter_code
_entity_poly.pdbx_strand_id
1 'polypeptide(L)' 'MKDKYGRTVDYLRVSVTDRCNLRCFYCIPKEGFTYIPHKEIL' A
#
# COMPACT_ATOMS: atom_id res chain seq x y z
N MET A 1 -17.08 -11.12 10.00
CA MET A 1 -17.60 -9.93 9.28
C MET A 1 -17.70 -10.28 7.80
N LYS A 2 -18.81 -9.93 7.12
CA LYS A 2 -19.00 -10.19 5.68
C LYS A 2 -19.10 -8.87 4.91
N ASP A 3 -18.55 -8.82 3.69
CA ASP A 3 -18.69 -7.66 2.82
C ASP A 3 -20.06 -7.61 2.12
N LYS A 4 -20.29 -6.59 1.28
CA LYS A 4 -21.55 -6.40 0.53
C LYS A 4 -21.87 -7.55 -0.44
N TYR A 5 -20.89 -8.37 -0.81
CA TYR A 5 -21.04 -9.53 -1.70
C TYR A 5 -21.07 -10.86 -0.94
N GLY A 6 -21.13 -10.81 0.40
CA GLY A 6 -21.22 -11.99 1.26
C GLY A 6 -19.90 -12.74 1.48
N ARG A 7 -18.76 -12.19 1.03
CA ARG A 7 -17.43 -12.80 1.24
C ARG A 7 -16.99 -12.60 2.69
N THR A 8 -16.38 -13.61 3.29
CA THR A 8 -15.83 -13.53 4.65
C THR A 8 -14.51 -12.75 4.61
N VAL A 9 -14.35 -11.78 5.51
CA VAL A 9 -13.06 -11.12 5.74
C VAL A 9 -12.26 -11.95 6.73
N ASP A 10 -11.17 -12.56 6.27
CA ASP A 10 -10.33 -13.50 7.03
C ASP A 10 -8.84 -13.13 7.09
N TYR A 11 -8.38 -12.16 6.30
CA TYR A 11 -7.02 -11.63 6.39
C TYR A 11 -6.97 -10.10 6.35
N LEU A 12 -5.91 -9.54 6.96
CA LEU A 12 -5.56 -8.13 6.89
C LEU A 12 -4.15 -7.99 6.31
N ARG A 13 -4.02 -7.22 5.23
CA ARG A 13 -2.72 -6.81 4.69
C ARG A 13 -2.40 -5.40 5.19
N VAL A 14 -1.32 -5.28 5.94
CA VAL A 14 -0.82 -3.99 6.43
C VAL A 14 0.41 -3.59 5.62
N SER A 15 0.39 -2.40 5.03
CA SER A 15 1.58 -1.82 4.41
C SER A 15 2.30 -0.97 5.45
N VAL A 16 3.53 -1.34 5.78
CA VAL A 16 4.32 -0.68 6.83
C VAL A 16 5.01 0.57 6.30
N THR A 17 5.41 0.55 5.02
CA THR A 17 6.10 1.66 4.38
C THR A 17 5.71 1.72 2.90
N ASP A 18 5.72 2.94 2.37
CA ASP A 18 5.62 3.27 0.96
C ASP A 18 7.00 3.31 0.27
N ARG A 19 8.10 3.20 1.04
CA ARG A 19 9.48 3.27 0.56
C ARG A 19 9.96 1.91 0.08
N CYS A 20 10.55 1.89 -1.12
CA CYS A 20 11.17 0.71 -1.71
C CYS A 20 12.54 1.07 -2.28
N ASN A 21 13.54 0.21 -2.12
CA ASN A 21 14.88 0.37 -2.67
C ASN A 21 15.00 -0.15 -4.12
N LEU A 22 13.91 -0.68 -4.68
CA LEU A 22 13.80 -1.12 -6.07
C LEU A 22 12.97 -0.12 -6.88
N ARG A 23 13.14 -0.13 -8.21
CA ARG A 23 12.36 0.68 -9.15
C ARG A 23 11.80 -0.18 -10.28
N CYS A 24 10.97 -1.15 -9.91
CA CYS A 24 10.40 -2.10 -10.87
C CYS A 24 9.44 -1.40 -11.84
N PHE A 25 9.62 -1.60 -13.15
CA PHE A 25 8.86 -0.92 -14.21
C PHE A 25 7.33 -1.14 -14.13
N TYR A 26 6.89 -2.25 -13.54
CA TYR A 26 5.47 -2.60 -13.37
C TYR A 26 4.89 -2.17 -12.02
N CYS A 27 5.73 -1.69 -11.09
CA CYS A 27 5.32 -1.35 -9.73
C CYS A 27 5.45 0.16 -9.47
N ILE A 28 6.60 0.73 -9.81
CA ILE A 28 6.90 2.15 -9.60
C ILE A 28 6.91 2.86 -10.96
N PRO A 29 6.06 3.87 -11.16
CA PRO A 29 6.02 4.63 -12.39
C PRO A 29 7.35 5.37 -12.63
N LYS A 30 7.62 5.75 -13.89
CA LYS A 30 8.87 6.42 -14.26
C LYS A 30 9.07 7.73 -13.51
N GLU A 31 7.98 8.42 -13.17
CA GLU A 31 8.00 9.68 -12.43
C GLU A 31 8.28 9.47 -10.93
N GLY A 32 8.18 8.23 -10.44
CA GLY A 32 8.28 7.89 -9.01
C GLY A 32 6.99 8.13 -8.24
N PHE A 33 7.03 7.92 -6.92
CA PHE A 33 5.93 8.26 -6.01
C PHE A 33 6.33 9.43 -5.12
N THR A 34 5.35 10.23 -4.71
CA THR A 34 5.50 11.18 -3.60
C THR A 34 5.35 10.41 -2.30
N TYR A 35 6.43 10.30 -1.54
CA TYR A 35 6.40 9.65 -0.23
C TYR A 35 5.63 10.49 0.77
N ILE A 36 4.87 9.82 1.64
CA ILE A 36 4.21 10.49 2.76
C ILE A 36 5.30 10.94 3.75
N PRO A 37 5.33 12.23 4.14
CA PRO A 37 6.25 12.69 5.17
C PRO A 37 6.01 11.93 6.48
N HIS A 38 7.07 11.55 7.19
CA HIS A 38 6.93 10.73 8.40
C HIS A 38 6.05 11.38 9.47
N LYS A 39 6.08 12.71 9.56
CA LYS A 39 5.22 13.53 10.44
C LYS A 39 3.71 13.44 10.15
N GLU A 40 3.33 12.95 8.97
CA GLU A 40 1.94 12.75 8.55
C GLU A 40 1.52 11.28 8.70
N ILE A 41 2.45 10.41 9.09
CA ILE A 41 2.18 9.00 9.41
C ILE A 41 1.86 8.92 10.90
N LEU A 42 0.55 8.98 11.21
CA LEU A 42 -0.12 8.80 12.53
C LEU A 42 0.57 9.39 13.76
#